data_AF-A0A4P9XEJ2-F1
#
_entry.id   AF-A0A4P9XEJ2-F1
#
_cell.length_a   1.000
_cell.length_b   1.000
_cell.length_c   1.000
_cell.angle_alpha   90.00
_cell.angle_beta   90.00
_cell.angle_gamma   90.00
#
_symmetry.space_group_name_H-M   'P 1'
#
loop_
_entity.id
_entity.type
_entity.pdbx_description
1 polymer ?
#
loop_
_entity_poly.entity_id
_entity_poly.type
_entity_poly.pdbx_seq_one_letter_code
_entity_poly.pdbx_strand_id
1 'polypeptide(L)'
;MEAAILKRLEAATARLEELARRGGVAAVGTGPASSSGSGSVSAAAHAQAAPASGSAAAGFDALLTGAYQTYQTLSQQIGGLVAEQAAAVAQGVTAQRHLIATASASKKPGPTEMPTLLKPIQSAIERVIALKDQNRASPHFFHLSAVADGIGALGWVIIEPAPAPYVGEMKSSAQFYANRVIKEQKEKEPKHVEWVNAYVEFLEELQAYVKQTHTTGLTWNPAGGVAQAAHAAQVAAASAAQTASSAVGAAVPAVAGFLSGLGANVTAGLKKVAPEQMTHKNPELRGSSVVKAREESAGGVTASAPSAAAAAAAKKPPVFRLEGNKWLIEHQVNNNDIVVENAEINQTVYIFGCQNSTVQVRGKVNAVILDGSRKVGLVVENVLSTVETINCKSCQIQINGIAPTVNIDKTDGLQLYISQANKDVQILTAKSSEMNVLIQGADGEYAERPVCEQYKTTIDADGNLLTVPVVHKG
;
A
#
# COMPACT_ATOMS: atom_id res chain seq x y z
N MET A 1 -13.95 -38.93 1.74
CA MET A 1 -13.30 -37.61 1.67
C MET A 1 -11.79 -37.74 1.39
N GLU A 2 -11.10 -38.75 1.94
CA GLU A 2 -9.67 -39.01 1.70
C GLU A 2 -9.28 -39.37 0.25
N ALA A 3 -10.09 -40.14 -0.47
CA ALA A 3 -9.77 -40.56 -1.85
C ALA A 3 -9.68 -39.38 -2.85
N ALA A 4 -10.42 -38.30 -2.61
CA ALA A 4 -10.38 -37.10 -3.45
C ALA A 4 -9.13 -36.24 -3.18
N ILE A 5 -8.60 -36.30 -1.95
CA ILE A 5 -7.38 -35.60 -1.54
C ILE A 5 -6.16 -36.33 -2.11
N LEU A 6 -6.12 -37.67 -2.03
CA LEU A 6 -5.05 -38.48 -2.62
C LEU A 6 -4.95 -38.25 -4.13
N LYS A 7 -6.07 -38.25 -4.84
CA LYS A 7 -6.10 -38.06 -6.30
C LYS A 7 -5.65 -36.65 -6.73
N ARG A 8 -5.85 -35.63 -5.87
CA ARG A 8 -5.35 -34.27 -6.07
C ARG A 8 -3.86 -34.15 -5.77
N LEU A 9 -3.37 -34.87 -4.75
CA LEU A 9 -1.94 -34.96 -4.44
C LEU A 9 -1.16 -35.66 -5.56
N GLU A 10 -1.66 -36.79 -6.07
CA GLU A 10 -1.04 -37.49 -7.20
C GLU A 10 -0.98 -36.63 -8.47
N ALA A 11 -2.04 -35.85 -8.75
CA ALA A 11 -2.06 -34.92 -9.88
C ALA A 11 -1.11 -33.72 -9.70
N ALA A 12 -0.88 -33.28 -8.46
CA ALA A 12 0.08 -32.22 -8.15
C ALA A 12 1.54 -32.73 -8.27
N THR A 13 1.82 -33.95 -7.82
CA THR A 13 3.14 -34.58 -7.94
C THR A 13 3.51 -34.84 -9.40
N ALA A 14 2.58 -35.34 -10.22
CA ALA A 14 2.81 -35.56 -11.65
C ALA A 14 3.12 -34.25 -12.42
N ARG A 15 2.52 -33.12 -12.00
CA ARG A 15 2.83 -31.79 -12.56
C ARG A 15 4.19 -31.25 -12.14
N LEU A 16 4.62 -31.55 -10.90
CA LEU A 16 5.95 -31.19 -10.41
C LEU A 16 7.06 -32.00 -11.11
N GLU A 17 6.82 -33.28 -11.38
CA GLU A 17 7.77 -34.13 -12.11
C GLU A 17 7.93 -33.70 -13.57
N GLU A 18 6.87 -33.28 -14.26
CA GLU A 18 6.97 -32.76 -15.63
C GLU A 18 7.67 -31.39 -15.69
N LEU A 19 7.55 -30.57 -14.63
CA LEU A 19 8.29 -29.31 -14.50
C LEU A 19 9.78 -29.56 -14.22
N ALA A 20 10.12 -30.55 -13.41
CA ALA A 20 11.51 -30.97 -13.18
C ALA A 20 12.16 -31.53 -14.46
N ARG A 21 11.40 -32.27 -15.27
CA ARG A 21 11.86 -32.81 -16.57
C ARG A 21 12.16 -31.72 -17.59
N ARG A 22 11.46 -30.58 -17.52
CA ARG A 22 11.65 -29.43 -18.43
C ARG A 22 12.74 -28.45 -17.96
N GLY A 23 13.24 -28.59 -16.74
CA GLY A 23 14.24 -27.71 -16.13
C GLY A 23 15.68 -28.25 -16.09
N GLY A 24 15.97 -29.41 -16.69
CA GLY A 24 17.29 -30.04 -16.65
C GLY A 24 18.32 -29.36 -17.56
N VAL A 25 19.26 -28.65 -16.94
CA VAL A 25 20.47 -28.05 -17.55
C VAL A 25 21.33 -29.14 -18.22
N ALA A 26 21.58 -29.00 -19.53
CA ALA A 26 22.50 -29.86 -20.26
C ALA A 26 23.96 -29.42 -20.01
N ALA A 27 24.78 -30.38 -19.58
CA ALA A 27 26.18 -30.24 -19.27
C ALA A 27 27.08 -30.12 -20.53
N VAL A 28 28.22 -29.47 -20.31
CA VAL A 28 29.35 -29.23 -21.23
C VAL A 28 30.00 -30.53 -21.70
N GLY A 29 30.38 -30.60 -22.99
CA GLY A 29 31.25 -31.63 -23.57
C GLY A 29 31.95 -31.13 -24.84
N THR A 30 33.26 -31.37 -24.93
CA THR A 30 34.28 -30.74 -25.79
C THR A 30 34.57 -31.46 -27.13
N GLY A 31 34.57 -30.69 -28.24
CA GLY A 31 35.43 -30.77 -29.47
C GLY A 31 35.26 -31.92 -30.50
N PRO A 32 35.90 -31.88 -31.71
CA PRO A 32 36.35 -30.72 -32.51
C PRO A 32 35.96 -30.74 -34.03
N ALA A 33 36.09 -29.56 -34.67
CA ALA A 33 36.43 -29.21 -36.06
C ALA A 33 35.83 -29.92 -37.29
N SER A 34 35.30 -29.12 -38.25
CA SER A 34 35.82 -28.96 -39.64
C SER A 34 34.99 -27.99 -40.50
N SER A 35 35.67 -27.04 -41.17
CA SER A 35 35.46 -26.42 -42.52
C SER A 35 34.03 -26.09 -43.02
N SER A 36 33.69 -25.01 -43.71
CA SER A 36 34.36 -23.87 -44.36
C SER A 36 33.25 -23.15 -45.16
N GLY A 37 33.23 -21.81 -45.24
CA GLY A 37 32.29 -21.12 -46.12
C GLY A 37 32.16 -19.62 -45.84
N SER A 38 32.88 -18.83 -46.63
CA SER A 38 32.91 -17.36 -46.62
C SER A 38 31.57 -16.74 -47.06
N GLY A 39 31.18 -15.58 -46.49
CA GLY A 39 30.10 -14.78 -47.07
C GLY A 39 29.44 -13.71 -46.20
N SER A 40 30.05 -12.52 -46.20
CA SER A 40 29.43 -11.18 -45.99
C SER A 40 28.90 -10.77 -44.61
N VAL A 41 29.39 -9.61 -44.21
CA VAL A 41 28.99 -8.79 -43.06
C VAL A 41 27.60 -8.18 -43.29
N SER A 42 26.69 -8.35 -42.32
CA SER A 42 25.66 -7.34 -42.04
C SER A 42 25.18 -7.49 -40.60
N ALA A 43 25.33 -6.41 -39.84
CA ALA A 43 24.88 -6.30 -38.46
C ALA A 43 23.34 -6.31 -38.42
N ALA A 44 22.75 -7.37 -37.87
CA ALA A 44 21.33 -7.43 -37.56
C ALA A 44 21.16 -7.65 -36.05
N ALA A 45 20.64 -6.61 -35.41
CA ALA A 45 20.22 -6.60 -34.02
C ALA A 45 19.34 -7.81 -33.70
N HIS A 46 19.60 -8.46 -32.57
CA HIS A 46 18.71 -9.46 -31.98
C HIS A 46 17.40 -8.78 -31.58
N ALA A 47 16.42 -8.81 -32.49
CA ALA A 47 15.02 -8.63 -32.16
C ALA A 47 14.56 -9.84 -31.35
N GLN A 48 14.37 -9.64 -30.05
CA GLN A 48 13.77 -10.61 -29.16
C GLN A 48 12.31 -10.80 -29.59
N ALA A 49 11.95 -12.02 -30.01
CA ALA A 49 10.61 -12.36 -30.45
C ALA A 49 9.59 -12.12 -29.33
N ALA A 50 8.59 -11.29 -29.61
CA ALA A 50 7.50 -10.95 -28.70
C ALA A 50 6.59 -12.16 -28.44
N PRO A 51 6.10 -12.37 -27.20
CA PRO A 51 5.01 -13.31 -26.97
C PRO A 51 3.71 -12.76 -27.58
N ALA A 52 2.94 -13.63 -28.23
CA ALA A 52 1.72 -13.29 -28.95
C ALA A 52 0.68 -12.61 -28.05
N SER A 53 0.05 -11.55 -28.58
CA SER A 53 -0.93 -10.67 -27.92
C SER A 53 -2.11 -11.35 -27.21
N GLY A 54 -2.33 -12.65 -27.42
CA GLY A 54 -3.36 -13.45 -26.75
C GLY A 54 -2.96 -13.97 -25.36
N SER A 55 -1.67 -14.08 -25.00
CA SER A 55 -1.24 -14.72 -23.75
C SER A 55 -1.43 -13.83 -22.51
N ALA A 56 -1.21 -12.52 -22.62
CA ALA A 56 -1.29 -11.61 -21.47
C ALA A 56 -2.75 -11.38 -21.02
N ALA A 57 -3.67 -11.16 -21.95
CA ALA A 57 -5.09 -10.98 -21.62
C ALA A 57 -5.71 -12.30 -21.12
N ALA A 58 -5.39 -13.44 -21.75
CA ALA A 58 -5.86 -14.75 -21.29
C ALA A 58 -5.31 -15.12 -19.90
N GLY A 59 -4.03 -14.79 -19.63
CA GLY A 59 -3.44 -14.97 -18.31
C GLY A 59 -4.12 -14.12 -17.24
N PHE A 60 -4.52 -12.89 -17.58
CA PHE A 60 -5.30 -12.05 -16.67
C PHE A 60 -6.73 -12.58 -16.47
N ASP A 61 -7.37 -13.07 -17.53
CA ASP A 61 -8.72 -13.66 -17.44
C ASP A 61 -8.76 -14.88 -16.51
N ALA A 62 -7.68 -15.66 -16.46
CA ALA A 62 -7.56 -16.76 -15.51
C ALA A 62 -7.60 -16.29 -14.04
N LEU A 63 -7.04 -15.10 -13.73
CA LEU A 63 -7.09 -14.48 -12.38
C LEU A 63 -8.52 -14.10 -11.97
N LEU A 64 -9.41 -13.89 -12.94
CA LEU A 64 -10.80 -13.51 -12.68
C LEU A 64 -11.68 -14.71 -12.32
N THR A 65 -11.09 -15.90 -12.36
CA THR A 65 -11.69 -17.15 -11.86
C THR A 65 -11.09 -17.50 -10.49
N GLY A 66 -11.68 -18.45 -9.76
CA GLY A 66 -11.11 -18.88 -8.47
C GLY A 66 -11.24 -17.81 -7.38
N ALA A 67 -10.11 -17.38 -6.80
CA ALA A 67 -10.07 -16.52 -5.61
C ALA A 67 -10.80 -15.19 -5.82
N TYR A 68 -10.60 -14.53 -6.96
CA TYR A 68 -11.32 -13.29 -7.29
C TYR A 68 -12.85 -13.49 -7.34
N GLN A 69 -13.31 -14.59 -7.95
CA GLN A 69 -14.74 -14.87 -8.07
C GLN A 69 -15.34 -15.23 -6.70
N THR A 70 -14.62 -15.97 -5.88
CA THR A 70 -14.99 -16.25 -4.48
C THR A 70 -15.12 -14.97 -3.68
N TYR A 71 -14.14 -14.07 -3.77
CA TYR A 71 -14.18 -12.74 -3.15
C TYR A 71 -15.42 -11.95 -3.58
N GLN A 72 -15.70 -11.85 -4.89
CA GLN A 72 -16.87 -11.14 -5.39
C GLN A 72 -18.18 -11.75 -4.87
N THR A 73 -18.30 -13.08 -4.93
CA THR A 73 -19.49 -13.80 -4.48
C THR A 73 -19.76 -13.58 -3.00
N LEU A 74 -18.73 -13.76 -2.16
CA LEU A 74 -18.85 -13.58 -0.71
C LEU A 74 -19.08 -12.11 -0.35
N SER A 75 -18.54 -11.16 -1.11
CA SER A 75 -18.82 -9.73 -0.91
C SER A 75 -20.32 -9.43 -1.05
N GLN A 76 -20.98 -10.01 -2.05
CA GLN A 76 -22.42 -9.87 -2.25
C GLN A 76 -23.22 -10.55 -1.14
N GLN A 77 -22.78 -11.71 -0.65
CA GLN A 77 -23.43 -12.40 0.46
C GLN A 77 -23.29 -11.67 1.80
N ILE A 78 -22.16 -11.00 2.04
CA ILE A 78 -21.96 -10.14 3.22
C ILE A 78 -22.82 -8.88 3.08
N GLY A 79 -22.90 -8.31 1.87
CA GLY A 79 -23.76 -7.17 1.57
C GLY A 79 -23.24 -5.83 2.11
N GLY A 80 -24.10 -4.82 2.07
CA GLY A 80 -23.80 -3.48 2.55
C GLY A 80 -22.56 -2.85 1.91
N LEU A 81 -21.76 -2.17 2.71
CA LEU A 81 -20.55 -1.48 2.25
C LEU A 81 -19.49 -2.44 1.70
N VAL A 82 -19.48 -3.71 2.12
CA VAL A 82 -18.53 -4.72 1.61
C VAL A 82 -18.85 -5.04 0.15
N ALA A 83 -20.13 -5.25 -0.17
CA ALA A 83 -20.58 -5.44 -1.55
C ALA A 83 -20.33 -4.20 -2.43
N GLU A 84 -20.58 -3.01 -1.90
CA GLU A 84 -20.34 -1.75 -2.62
C GLU A 84 -18.84 -1.55 -2.94
N GLN A 85 -17.96 -1.80 -1.96
CA GLN A 85 -16.53 -1.68 -2.18
C GLN A 85 -16.02 -2.73 -3.17
N ALA A 86 -16.53 -3.97 -3.13
CA ALA A 86 -16.18 -5.01 -4.09
C ALA A 86 -16.61 -4.67 -5.52
N ALA A 87 -17.72 -3.96 -5.70
CA ALA A 87 -18.14 -3.44 -7.00
C ALA A 87 -17.16 -2.39 -7.54
N ALA A 88 -16.62 -1.52 -6.67
CA ALA A 88 -15.57 -0.57 -7.07
C ALA A 88 -14.25 -1.28 -7.42
N VAL A 89 -13.88 -2.35 -6.70
CA VAL A 89 -12.75 -3.22 -7.06
C VAL A 89 -12.98 -3.84 -8.45
N ALA A 90 -14.19 -4.33 -8.74
CA ALA A 90 -14.52 -4.92 -10.04
C ALA A 90 -14.35 -3.92 -11.21
N GLN A 91 -14.70 -2.65 -10.99
CA GLN A 91 -14.48 -1.59 -11.97
C GLN A 91 -12.99 -1.38 -12.25
N GLY A 92 -12.17 -1.35 -11.19
CA GLY A 92 -10.71 -1.22 -11.30
C GLY A 92 -10.06 -2.40 -12.02
N VAL A 93 -10.46 -3.63 -11.69
CA VAL A 93 -9.96 -4.86 -12.33
C VAL A 93 -10.35 -4.92 -13.81
N THR A 94 -11.59 -4.53 -14.15
CA THR A 94 -12.06 -4.44 -15.54
C THR A 94 -11.27 -3.40 -16.33
N ALA A 95 -11.04 -2.22 -15.74
CA ALA A 95 -10.20 -1.18 -16.35
C ALA A 95 -8.76 -1.64 -16.56
N GLN A 96 -8.18 -2.35 -15.59
CA GLN A 96 -6.84 -2.92 -15.70
C GLN A 96 -6.74 -3.97 -16.82
N ARG A 97 -7.73 -4.87 -16.92
CA ARG A 97 -7.82 -5.83 -18.04
C ARG A 97 -7.84 -5.11 -19.39
N HIS A 98 -8.63 -4.05 -19.50
CA HIS A 98 -8.73 -3.27 -20.73
C HIS A 98 -7.41 -2.59 -21.09
N LEU A 99 -6.70 -2.05 -20.10
CA LEU A 99 -5.36 -1.49 -20.30
C LEU A 99 -4.36 -2.54 -20.78
N ILE A 100 -4.35 -3.74 -20.18
CA ILE A 100 -3.49 -4.85 -20.59
C ILE A 100 -3.77 -5.25 -22.04
N ALA A 101 -5.04 -5.35 -22.43
CA ALA A 101 -5.44 -5.64 -23.81
C ALA A 101 -5.05 -4.51 -24.78
N THR A 102 -5.12 -3.25 -24.34
CA THR A 102 -4.64 -2.11 -25.12
C THR A 102 -3.13 -2.19 -25.30
N ALA A 103 -2.38 -2.50 -24.24
CA ALA A 103 -0.92 -2.58 -24.26
C ALA A 103 -0.41 -3.70 -25.17
N SER A 104 -1.08 -4.86 -25.19
CA SER A 104 -0.69 -5.98 -26.06
C SER A 104 -0.89 -5.71 -27.57
N ALA A 105 -1.69 -4.69 -27.91
CA ALA A 105 -1.99 -4.29 -29.29
C ALA A 105 -1.30 -2.97 -29.71
N SER A 106 -0.64 -2.27 -28.79
CA SER A 106 -0.23 -0.88 -29.00
C SER A 106 1.19 -0.59 -28.54
N LYS A 107 1.80 0.43 -29.15
CA LYS A 107 3.06 1.02 -28.65
C LYS A 107 2.82 1.72 -27.31
N LYS A 108 3.88 1.82 -26.49
CA LYS A 108 3.83 2.56 -25.21
C LYS A 108 3.45 4.02 -25.48
N PRO A 109 2.32 4.51 -24.92
CA PRO A 109 1.86 5.87 -25.12
C PRO A 109 2.82 6.87 -24.48
N GLY A 110 2.82 8.09 -25.03
CA GLY A 110 3.60 9.19 -24.49
C GLY A 110 3.04 9.75 -23.17
N PRO A 111 3.75 10.69 -22.54
CA PRO A 111 3.40 11.27 -21.23
C PRO A 111 2.01 11.94 -21.17
N THR A 112 1.46 12.34 -22.31
CA THR A 112 0.15 13.00 -22.43
C THR A 112 -1.01 12.02 -22.56
N GLU A 113 -0.80 10.86 -23.17
CA GLU A 113 -1.83 9.86 -23.44
C GLU A 113 -1.98 8.86 -22.28
N MET A 114 -0.86 8.52 -21.62
CA MET A 114 -0.82 7.57 -20.52
C MET A 114 -1.78 7.93 -19.36
N PRO A 115 -1.85 9.19 -18.87
CA PRO A 115 -2.77 9.56 -17.79
C PRO A 115 -4.25 9.31 -18.14
N THR A 116 -4.63 9.50 -19.40
CA THR A 116 -6.01 9.27 -19.87
C THR A 116 -6.38 7.79 -19.79
N LEU A 117 -5.45 6.90 -20.16
CA LEU A 117 -5.65 5.45 -20.10
C LEU A 117 -5.70 4.92 -18.65
N LEU A 118 -5.01 5.59 -17.72
CA LEU A 118 -4.95 5.19 -16.30
C LEU A 118 -6.11 5.72 -15.47
N LYS A 119 -6.76 6.80 -15.90
CA LYS A 119 -7.83 7.48 -15.14
C LYS A 119 -8.95 6.54 -14.64
N PRO A 120 -9.44 5.54 -15.41
CA PRO A 120 -10.45 4.62 -14.90
C PRO A 120 -9.95 3.73 -13.74
N ILE A 121 -8.68 3.31 -13.78
CA ILE A 121 -8.05 2.53 -12.70
C ILE A 121 -7.90 3.42 -11.45
N GLN A 122 -7.40 4.65 -11.63
CA GLN A 122 -7.24 5.63 -10.54
C GLN A 122 -8.57 5.94 -9.86
N SER A 123 -9.62 6.21 -10.64
CA SER A 123 -10.95 6.52 -10.11
C SER A 123 -11.52 5.37 -9.28
N ALA A 124 -11.28 4.12 -9.69
CA ALA A 124 -11.71 2.94 -8.94
C ALA A 124 -10.94 2.79 -7.62
N ILE A 125 -9.61 2.99 -7.64
CA ILE A 125 -8.76 2.98 -6.44
C ILE A 125 -9.24 4.05 -5.44
N GLU A 126 -9.43 5.29 -5.89
CA GLU A 126 -9.90 6.40 -5.06
C GLU A 126 -11.27 6.10 -4.45
N ARG A 127 -12.20 5.53 -5.23
CA ARG A 127 -13.52 5.13 -4.74
C ARG A 127 -13.43 4.07 -3.64
N VAL A 128 -12.58 3.05 -3.81
CA VAL A 128 -12.38 1.99 -2.81
C VAL A 128 -11.83 2.56 -1.50
N ILE A 129 -10.88 3.49 -1.57
CA ILE A 129 -10.29 4.15 -0.41
C ILE A 129 -11.32 5.06 0.28
N ALA A 130 -12.05 5.87 -0.50
CA ALA A 130 -13.09 6.76 0.00
C ALA A 130 -14.19 6.00 0.75
N LEU A 131 -14.60 4.82 0.27
CA LEU A 131 -15.58 3.97 0.95
C LEU A 131 -15.11 3.54 2.35
N LYS A 132 -13.82 3.27 2.54
CA LYS A 132 -13.25 3.04 3.88
C LYS A 132 -13.30 4.33 4.70
N ASP A 133 -12.73 5.41 4.16
CA ASP A 133 -12.47 6.63 4.93
C ASP A 133 -13.74 7.35 5.39
N GLN A 134 -14.81 7.27 4.60
CA GLN A 134 -16.12 7.85 4.91
C GLN A 134 -16.93 6.99 5.89
N ASN A 135 -16.56 5.72 6.09
CA ASN A 135 -17.35 4.76 6.88
C ASN A 135 -16.54 4.16 8.05
N ARG A 136 -15.78 5.00 8.77
CA ARG A 136 -14.93 4.58 9.91
C ARG A 136 -15.67 3.91 11.06
N ALA A 137 -16.96 4.21 11.22
CA ALA A 137 -17.82 3.60 12.24
C ALA A 137 -18.45 2.27 11.80
N SER A 138 -18.17 1.79 10.59
CA SER A 138 -18.75 0.56 10.06
C SER A 138 -18.36 -0.67 10.90
N PRO A 139 -19.28 -1.60 11.17
CA PRO A 139 -18.95 -2.88 11.80
C PRO A 139 -18.03 -3.74 10.90
N HIS A 140 -17.97 -3.43 9.61
CA HIS A 140 -17.07 -4.07 8.65
C HIS A 140 -15.83 -3.22 8.36
N PHE A 141 -15.44 -2.29 9.23
CA PHE A 141 -14.30 -1.40 8.99
C PHE A 141 -12.99 -2.14 8.67
N PHE A 142 -12.71 -3.28 9.32
CA PHE A 142 -11.52 -4.08 8.99
C PHE A 142 -11.61 -4.78 7.63
N HIS A 143 -12.82 -5.06 7.12
CA HIS A 143 -13.01 -5.55 5.75
C HIS A 143 -12.66 -4.42 4.78
N LEU A 144 -13.24 -3.24 5.00
CA LEU A 144 -12.99 -2.06 4.19
C LEU A 144 -11.51 -1.65 4.19
N SER A 145 -10.83 -1.83 5.33
CA SER A 145 -9.40 -1.54 5.50
C SER A 145 -8.51 -2.54 4.77
N ALA A 146 -8.81 -3.84 4.85
CA ALA A 146 -8.05 -4.85 4.11
C ALA A 146 -8.06 -4.59 2.60
N VAL A 147 -9.22 -4.22 2.05
CA VAL A 147 -9.35 -3.93 0.62
C VAL A 147 -8.73 -2.59 0.27
N ALA A 148 -8.98 -1.52 1.03
CA ALA A 148 -8.44 -0.20 0.71
C ALA A 148 -6.92 -0.11 0.83
N ASP A 149 -6.31 -0.87 1.72
CA ASP A 149 -4.85 -0.88 1.87
C ASP A 149 -4.18 -1.87 0.89
N GLY A 150 -4.96 -2.77 0.28
CA GLY A 150 -4.51 -3.67 -0.79
C GLY A 150 -4.75 -3.16 -2.22
N ILE A 151 -5.74 -2.29 -2.43
CA ILE A 151 -6.21 -1.90 -3.78
C ILE A 151 -5.14 -1.17 -4.60
N GLY A 152 -4.15 -0.56 -3.94
CA GLY A 152 -2.98 0.04 -4.59
C GLY A 152 -2.23 -0.94 -5.50
N ALA A 153 -2.39 -2.25 -5.31
CA ALA A 153 -1.88 -3.29 -6.19
C ALA A 153 -2.25 -3.07 -7.67
N LEU A 154 -3.44 -2.53 -7.95
CA LEU A 154 -3.86 -2.25 -9.33
C LEU A 154 -3.00 -1.19 -10.03
N GLY A 155 -2.24 -0.40 -9.26
CA GLY A 155 -1.28 0.57 -9.76
C GLY A 155 0.01 -0.01 -10.34
N TRP A 156 0.23 -1.34 -10.28
CA TRP A 156 1.47 -1.96 -10.78
C TRP A 156 1.78 -1.64 -12.25
N VAL A 157 0.75 -1.31 -13.04
CA VAL A 157 0.83 -1.03 -14.48
C VAL A 157 1.74 0.16 -14.85
N ILE A 158 2.07 1.02 -13.88
CA ILE A 158 3.02 2.14 -14.04
C ILE A 158 4.34 1.94 -13.28
N ILE A 159 4.54 0.77 -12.67
CA ILE A 159 5.71 0.48 -11.85
C ILE A 159 6.77 -0.22 -12.70
N GLU A 160 7.94 0.39 -12.77
CA GLU A 160 9.13 -0.12 -13.43
C GLU A 160 10.34 0.10 -12.49
N PRO A 161 11.33 -0.81 -12.44
CA PRO A 161 11.40 -2.10 -13.12
C PRO A 161 10.82 -3.26 -12.31
N ALA A 162 10.16 -3.00 -11.16
CA ALA A 162 9.81 -4.03 -10.19
C ALA A 162 8.30 -4.06 -9.83
N PRO A 163 7.39 -4.31 -10.79
CA PRO A 163 5.95 -4.30 -10.51
C PRO A 163 5.47 -5.46 -9.63
N ALA A 164 6.04 -6.67 -9.75
CA ALA A 164 5.63 -7.81 -8.92
C ALA A 164 5.99 -7.65 -7.43
N PRO A 165 7.21 -7.16 -7.06
CA PRO A 165 7.49 -6.77 -5.68
C PRO A 165 6.50 -5.74 -5.13
N TYR A 166 6.16 -4.70 -5.91
CA TYR A 166 5.17 -3.70 -5.51
C TYR A 166 3.79 -4.33 -5.20
N VAL A 167 3.28 -5.24 -6.04
CA VAL A 167 2.03 -5.97 -5.74
C VAL A 167 2.14 -6.76 -4.42
N GLY A 168 3.31 -7.35 -4.15
CA GLY A 168 3.58 -8.07 -2.90
C GLY A 168 3.52 -7.18 -1.65
N GLU A 169 3.96 -5.93 -1.74
CA GLU A 169 3.88 -4.95 -0.66
C GLU A 169 2.43 -4.55 -0.37
N MET A 170 1.64 -4.36 -1.43
CA MET A 170 0.20 -4.06 -1.32
C MET A 170 -0.56 -5.26 -0.73
N LYS A 171 -0.22 -6.50 -1.13
CA LYS A 171 -0.75 -7.72 -0.51
C LYS A 171 -0.43 -7.78 0.99
N SER A 172 0.83 -7.49 1.36
CA SER A 172 1.26 -7.49 2.76
C SER A 172 0.52 -6.45 3.59
N SER A 173 0.22 -5.29 3.00
CA SER A 173 -0.58 -4.23 3.62
C SER A 173 -2.03 -4.68 3.86
N ALA A 174 -2.65 -5.33 2.88
CA ALA A 174 -3.97 -5.95 3.04
C ALA A 174 -3.98 -7.03 4.14
N GLN A 175 -2.94 -7.85 4.20
CA GLN A 175 -2.82 -8.96 5.16
C GLN A 175 -2.94 -8.51 6.62
N PHE A 176 -2.43 -7.31 6.94
CA PHE A 176 -2.51 -6.78 8.30
C PHE A 176 -3.95 -6.67 8.81
N TYR A 177 -4.84 -6.10 8.00
CA TYR A 177 -6.27 -6.01 8.33
C TYR A 177 -7.00 -7.31 8.08
N ALA A 178 -6.56 -8.13 7.12
CA ALA A 178 -7.08 -9.48 6.94
C ALA A 178 -6.97 -10.31 8.21
N ASN A 179 -5.81 -10.28 8.87
CA ASN A 179 -5.59 -10.96 10.15
C ASN A 179 -6.56 -10.49 11.24
N ARG A 180 -6.98 -9.22 11.22
CA ARG A 180 -7.99 -8.70 12.16
C ARG A 180 -9.38 -9.25 11.84
N VAL A 181 -9.78 -9.28 10.57
CA VAL A 181 -11.04 -9.91 10.14
C VAL A 181 -11.07 -11.38 10.56
N ILE A 182 -9.98 -12.12 10.27
CA ILE A 182 -9.84 -13.53 10.64
C ILE A 182 -10.00 -13.68 12.16
N LYS A 183 -9.27 -12.88 12.95
CA LYS A 183 -9.34 -12.94 14.42
C LYS A 183 -10.74 -12.69 14.95
N GLU A 184 -11.47 -11.74 14.39
CA GLU A 184 -12.81 -11.37 14.88
C GLU A 184 -13.93 -12.32 14.43
N GLN A 185 -13.76 -12.96 13.28
CA GLN A 185 -14.83 -13.71 12.61
C GLN A 185 -14.64 -15.22 12.61
N LYS A 186 -13.43 -15.74 12.88
CA LYS A 186 -13.12 -17.19 12.87
C LYS A 186 -14.05 -18.05 13.74
N GLU A 187 -14.58 -17.49 14.81
CA GLU A 187 -15.47 -18.19 15.76
C GLU A 187 -16.95 -17.75 15.63
N LYS A 188 -17.25 -16.81 14.73
CA LYS A 188 -18.59 -16.22 14.56
C LYS A 188 -19.18 -16.58 13.21
N GLU A 189 -18.60 -16.03 12.14
CA GLU A 189 -19.09 -16.18 10.78
C GLU A 189 -17.92 -16.56 9.85
N PRO A 190 -17.68 -17.86 9.63
CA PRO A 190 -16.56 -18.36 8.82
C PRO A 190 -16.50 -17.78 7.40
N LYS A 191 -17.64 -17.38 6.82
CA LYS A 191 -17.70 -16.74 5.50
C LYS A 191 -16.85 -15.48 5.39
N HIS A 192 -16.66 -14.72 6.48
CA HIS A 192 -15.82 -13.52 6.47
C HIS A 192 -14.32 -13.85 6.45
N VAL A 193 -13.94 -14.98 7.04
CA VAL A 193 -12.58 -15.53 6.98
C VAL A 193 -12.28 -15.98 5.55
N GLU A 194 -13.21 -16.72 4.95
CA GLU A 194 -13.09 -17.15 3.55
C GLU A 194 -13.02 -15.95 2.61
N TRP A 195 -13.86 -14.94 2.83
CA TRP A 195 -13.89 -13.71 2.04
C TRP A 195 -12.54 -12.99 2.04
N VAL A 196 -11.92 -12.83 3.20
CA VAL A 196 -10.68 -12.06 3.29
C VAL A 196 -9.47 -12.85 2.78
N ASN A 197 -9.47 -14.17 2.98
CA ASN A 197 -8.46 -15.04 2.39
C ASN A 197 -8.53 -15.03 0.85
N ALA A 198 -9.74 -15.09 0.28
CA ALA A 198 -9.94 -15.01 -1.16
C ALA A 198 -9.45 -13.67 -1.75
N TYR A 199 -9.62 -12.56 -1.04
CA TYR A 199 -9.08 -11.27 -1.46
C TYR A 199 -7.54 -11.24 -1.46
N VAL A 200 -6.91 -11.75 -0.41
CA VAL A 200 -5.44 -11.84 -0.32
C VAL A 200 -4.89 -12.77 -1.40
N GLU A 201 -5.53 -13.91 -1.61
CA GLU A 201 -5.15 -14.89 -2.63
C GLU A 201 -5.26 -14.30 -4.04
N PHE A 202 -6.29 -13.51 -4.34
CA PHE A 202 -6.36 -12.74 -5.58
C PHE A 202 -5.14 -11.82 -5.79
N LEU A 203 -4.68 -11.11 -4.74
CA LEU A 203 -3.47 -10.28 -4.84
C LEU A 203 -2.20 -11.11 -5.04
N GLU A 204 -2.15 -12.32 -4.49
CA GLU A 204 -1.05 -13.27 -4.71
C GLU A 204 -1.01 -13.80 -6.14
N GLU A 205 -2.16 -14.19 -6.69
CA GLU A 205 -2.30 -14.62 -8.07
C GLU A 205 -1.95 -13.47 -9.03
N LEU A 206 -2.38 -12.23 -8.73
CA LEU A 206 -1.99 -11.04 -9.48
C LEU A 206 -0.47 -10.84 -9.45
N GLN A 207 0.18 -10.97 -8.29
CA GLN A 207 1.64 -10.89 -8.17
C GLN A 207 2.33 -11.94 -9.05
N ALA A 208 1.85 -13.19 -9.02
CA ALA A 208 2.39 -14.27 -9.82
C ALA A 208 2.24 -14.00 -11.33
N TYR A 209 1.08 -13.52 -11.76
CA TYR A 209 0.84 -13.12 -13.14
C TYR A 209 1.78 -12.01 -13.62
N VAL A 210 1.93 -10.95 -12.82
CA VAL A 210 2.83 -9.83 -13.13
C VAL A 210 4.27 -10.33 -13.22
N LYS A 211 4.71 -11.18 -12.30
CA LYS A 211 6.06 -11.76 -12.31
C LYS A 211 6.34 -12.55 -13.59
N GLN A 212 5.35 -13.33 -14.05
CA GLN A 212 5.48 -14.20 -15.24
C GLN A 212 5.36 -13.44 -16.57
N THR A 213 4.49 -12.44 -16.64
CA THR A 213 4.06 -11.82 -17.91
C THR A 213 4.63 -10.41 -18.12
N HIS A 214 4.86 -9.69 -17.01
CA HIS A 214 5.17 -8.26 -16.96
C HIS A 214 6.34 -7.98 -16.03
N THR A 215 7.39 -8.81 -16.13
CA THR A 215 8.48 -8.90 -15.13
C THR A 215 9.13 -7.55 -14.81
N THR A 216 9.34 -6.70 -15.82
CA THR A 216 10.02 -5.40 -15.67
C THR A 216 9.10 -4.19 -15.86
N GLY A 217 7.79 -4.40 -15.95
CA GLY A 217 6.81 -3.38 -16.28
C GLY A 217 5.71 -3.92 -17.19
N LEU A 218 4.66 -3.11 -17.39
CA LEU A 218 3.59 -3.44 -18.33
C LEU A 218 4.17 -3.61 -19.74
N THR A 219 3.90 -4.76 -20.36
CA THR A 219 4.46 -5.13 -21.67
C THR A 219 3.64 -4.49 -22.78
N TRP A 220 4.23 -3.53 -23.48
CA TRP A 220 3.65 -2.91 -24.67
C TRP A 220 4.14 -3.61 -25.93
N ASN A 221 3.35 -3.56 -27.00
CA ASN A 221 3.72 -4.10 -28.31
C ASN A 221 4.46 -3.05 -29.15
N PRO A 222 5.79 -3.16 -29.37
CA PRO A 222 6.54 -2.17 -30.14
C PRO A 222 6.12 -2.10 -31.62
N ALA A 223 5.50 -3.15 -32.14
CA ALA A 223 4.93 -3.20 -33.49
C ALA A 223 3.43 -2.84 -33.53
N GLY A 224 2.86 -2.46 -32.39
CA GLY A 224 1.43 -2.15 -32.24
C GLY A 224 1.03 -0.78 -32.80
N GLY A 225 -0.29 -0.56 -32.84
CA GLY A 225 -0.89 0.72 -33.23
C GLY A 225 -0.80 1.80 -32.15
N VAL A 226 -1.51 2.91 -32.37
CA VAL A 226 -1.64 4.00 -31.36
C VAL A 226 -2.61 3.55 -30.27
N ALA A 227 -2.17 3.59 -29.00
CA ALA A 227 -2.90 3.06 -27.86
C ALA A 227 -4.32 3.62 -27.70
N GLN A 228 -4.49 4.92 -27.97
CA GLN A 228 -5.80 5.57 -27.85
C GLN A 228 -6.80 5.12 -28.92
N ALA A 229 -6.33 4.80 -30.13
CA ALA A 229 -7.18 4.25 -31.19
C ALA A 229 -7.59 2.81 -30.89
N ALA A 230 -6.67 2.00 -30.34
CA ALA A 230 -6.97 0.64 -29.90
C ALA A 230 -7.97 0.63 -28.73
N HIS A 231 -7.79 1.53 -27.76
CA HIS A 231 -8.73 1.74 -26.65
C HIS A 231 -10.13 2.13 -27.15
N ALA A 232 -10.22 3.11 -28.05
CA ALA A 232 -11.51 3.54 -28.61
C ALA A 232 -12.21 2.41 -29.40
N ALA A 233 -11.47 1.64 -30.19
CA ALA A 233 -12.01 0.49 -30.92
C ALA A 233 -12.53 -0.62 -29.98
N GLN A 234 -11.86 -0.85 -28.86
CA GLN A 234 -12.29 -1.82 -27.86
C GLN A 234 -13.52 -1.36 -27.07
N VAL A 235 -13.61 -0.09 -26.69
CA VAL A 235 -14.81 0.48 -26.06
C VAL A 235 -16.01 0.43 -27.01
N ALA A 236 -15.79 0.69 -28.30
CA ALA A 236 -16.83 0.57 -29.33
C ALA A 236 -17.29 -0.89 -29.53
N ALA A 237 -16.36 -1.85 -29.56
CA ALA A 237 -16.69 -3.28 -29.68
C ALA A 237 -17.44 -3.82 -28.45
N ALA A 238 -17.06 -3.39 -27.24
CA ALA A 238 -17.77 -3.74 -26.00
C ALA A 238 -19.20 -3.18 -25.97
N SER A 239 -19.41 -1.97 -26.52
CA SER A 239 -20.73 -1.35 -26.63
C SER A 239 -21.61 -2.02 -27.69
N ALA A 240 -21.03 -2.45 -28.82
CA ALA A 240 -21.73 -3.18 -29.89
C ALA A 240 -22.16 -4.60 -29.47
N ALA A 241 -21.35 -5.28 -28.65
CA ALA A 241 -21.69 -6.59 -28.09
C ALA A 241 -22.87 -6.55 -27.11
N GLN A 242 -23.08 -5.42 -26.41
CA GLN A 242 -24.22 -5.23 -25.51
C GLN A 242 -25.55 -5.04 -26.25
N THR A 243 -25.55 -4.43 -27.44
CA THR A 243 -26.76 -4.28 -28.27
C THR A 243 -27.20 -5.57 -28.95
N ALA A 244 -26.29 -6.47 -29.30
CA ALA A 244 -26.61 -7.72 -30.01
C ALA A 244 -27.25 -8.81 -29.12
N SER A 245 -27.05 -8.75 -27.80
CA SER A 245 -27.56 -9.78 -26.87
C SER A 245 -29.05 -9.67 -26.55
N SER A 246 -29.76 -8.66 -27.08
CA SER A 246 -31.19 -8.43 -26.82
C SER A 246 -32.15 -9.08 -27.83
N ALA A 247 -31.62 -9.81 -28.83
CA ALA A 247 -32.43 -10.28 -29.97
C ALA A 247 -32.61 -11.82 -30.12
N VAL A 248 -32.07 -12.69 -29.25
CA VAL A 248 -32.31 -14.15 -29.39
C VAL A 248 -32.51 -14.81 -28.04
N GLY A 249 -33.66 -15.47 -27.88
CA GLY A 249 -34.07 -16.16 -26.66
C GLY A 249 -33.49 -17.58 -26.50
N ALA A 250 -33.42 -17.97 -25.22
CA ALA A 250 -33.38 -19.31 -24.63
C ALA A 250 -32.08 -20.16 -24.62
N ALA A 251 -31.65 -20.41 -23.35
CA ALA A 251 -30.93 -21.56 -22.77
C ALA A 251 -29.43 -21.79 -23.09
N VAL A 252 -28.50 -21.43 -22.17
CA VAL A 252 -27.74 -22.20 -21.13
C VAL A 252 -26.96 -21.16 -20.23
N PRO A 253 -26.46 -21.43 -19.00
CA PRO A 253 -26.43 -20.46 -17.91
C PRO A 253 -25.13 -19.65 -17.69
N ALA A 254 -25.34 -18.49 -17.07
CA ALA A 254 -24.48 -17.77 -16.11
C ALA A 254 -23.08 -17.31 -16.56
N VAL A 255 -22.98 -16.02 -16.93
CA VAL A 255 -21.91 -15.07 -16.52
C VAL A 255 -22.13 -13.65 -17.09
N ALA A 256 -23.09 -13.44 -18.00
CA ALA A 256 -23.29 -12.13 -18.63
C ALA A 256 -24.42 -11.25 -18.02
N GLY A 257 -25.14 -11.70 -16.99
CA GLY A 257 -26.32 -11.00 -16.46
C GLY A 257 -26.08 -10.02 -15.29
N PHE A 258 -24.86 -9.87 -14.80
CA PHE A 258 -24.62 -9.25 -13.49
C PHE A 258 -24.63 -7.70 -13.49
N LEU A 259 -24.64 -7.04 -14.66
CA LEU A 259 -24.44 -5.58 -14.74
C LEU A 259 -25.67 -4.75 -15.17
N SER A 260 -26.81 -5.39 -15.47
CA SER A 260 -28.01 -4.67 -15.98
C SER A 260 -29.13 -4.43 -14.95
N GLY A 261 -28.88 -4.62 -13.65
CA GLY A 261 -29.93 -4.63 -12.62
C GLY A 261 -29.87 -3.55 -11.53
N LEU A 262 -29.02 -2.53 -11.63
CA LEU A 262 -28.80 -1.55 -10.56
C LEU A 262 -29.41 -0.15 -10.82
N GLY A 263 -30.53 -0.10 -11.52
CA GLY A 263 -31.27 1.15 -11.75
C GLY A 263 -32.77 0.96 -11.58
N ALA A 264 -33.35 1.73 -10.64
CA ALA A 264 -34.78 1.91 -10.35
C ALA A 264 -35.45 0.94 -9.34
N ASN A 265 -35.20 1.16 -8.03
CA ASN A 265 -36.26 1.24 -6.99
C ASN A 265 -35.76 1.51 -5.55
N VAL A 266 -34.73 2.35 -5.37
CA VAL A 266 -34.26 2.75 -4.02
C VAL A 266 -35.10 3.90 -3.46
N THR A 267 -36.40 3.69 -3.24
CA THR A 267 -37.24 4.62 -2.43
C THR A 267 -38.43 3.97 -1.69
N ALA A 268 -38.71 2.67 -1.83
CA ALA A 268 -39.92 2.05 -1.24
C ALA A 268 -39.72 1.34 0.12
N GLY A 269 -38.51 1.35 0.70
CA GLY A 269 -38.14 0.47 1.83
C GLY A 269 -37.86 1.14 3.19
N LEU A 270 -38.09 2.44 3.36
CA LEU A 270 -37.82 3.09 4.66
C LEU A 270 -38.96 2.88 5.65
N LYS A 271 -38.73 2.03 6.65
CA LYS A 271 -39.57 1.90 7.85
C LYS A 271 -39.49 3.20 8.65
N LYS A 272 -40.64 3.86 8.88
CA LYS A 272 -40.73 5.03 9.77
C LYS A 272 -40.32 4.63 11.19
N VAL A 273 -39.37 5.36 11.76
CA VAL A 273 -38.89 5.18 13.14
C VAL A 273 -39.93 5.74 14.11
N ALA A 274 -40.33 4.94 15.10
CA ALA A 274 -41.27 5.32 16.14
C ALA A 274 -40.63 6.32 17.14
N PRO A 275 -41.41 7.22 17.76
CA PRO A 275 -40.92 8.31 18.63
C PRO A 275 -40.05 7.85 19.81
N GLU A 276 -40.14 6.58 20.22
CA GLU A 276 -39.36 6.03 21.33
C GLU A 276 -37.86 5.85 21.03
N GLN A 277 -37.44 5.87 19.75
CA GLN A 277 -36.03 5.73 19.35
C GLN A 277 -35.30 7.07 19.17
N MET A 278 -35.91 8.19 19.58
CA MET A 278 -35.31 9.53 19.54
C MET A 278 -34.70 9.93 20.89
N THR A 279 -33.51 9.43 21.22
CA THR A 279 -32.82 9.68 22.50
C THR A 279 -32.29 11.13 22.70
N HIS A 280 -32.55 12.06 21.78
CA HIS A 280 -32.24 13.49 21.97
C HIS A 280 -33.45 14.33 22.45
N LYS A 281 -34.63 13.74 22.63
CA LYS A 281 -35.86 14.44 23.01
C LYS A 281 -36.40 14.05 24.40
N ASN A 282 -35.61 13.37 25.23
CA ASN A 282 -36.02 13.07 26.60
C ASN A 282 -35.67 14.24 27.56
N PRO A 283 -36.64 15.01 28.08
CA PRO A 283 -36.40 16.16 28.95
C PRO A 283 -35.89 15.79 30.35
N GLU A 284 -35.95 14.51 30.76
CA GLU A 284 -35.64 14.07 32.12
C GLU A 284 -34.14 13.94 32.42
N LEU A 285 -33.28 13.98 31.40
CA LEU A 285 -31.82 13.85 31.57
C LEU A 285 -31.09 15.17 31.87
N ARG A 286 -31.83 16.27 32.11
CA ARG A 286 -31.25 17.59 32.49
C ARG A 286 -31.37 17.94 33.97
N GLY A 287 -31.85 17.03 34.81
CA GLY A 287 -32.07 17.28 36.24
C GLY A 287 -31.16 16.49 37.16
N SER A 288 -29.91 16.90 37.34
CA SER A 288 -29.22 16.88 38.65
C SER A 288 -27.77 17.33 38.53
N SER A 289 -27.57 18.62 38.74
CA SER A 289 -26.29 19.20 39.13
C SER A 289 -26.42 19.61 40.58
N VAL A 290 -25.74 18.94 41.52
CA VAL A 290 -25.23 19.57 42.76
C VAL A 290 -23.99 18.80 43.24
N VAL A 291 -22.87 19.51 43.30
CA VAL A 291 -21.58 19.13 43.89
C VAL A 291 -21.68 19.19 45.41
N LYS A 292 -21.03 18.27 46.14
CA LYS A 292 -20.73 18.48 47.57
C LYS A 292 -19.25 18.21 47.85
N ALA A 293 -18.56 19.28 48.24
CA ALA A 293 -17.20 19.25 48.78
C ALA A 293 -17.17 18.54 50.15
N ARG A 294 -16.03 17.92 50.48
CA ARG A 294 -15.72 17.51 51.85
C ARG A 294 -14.27 17.85 52.16
N GLU A 295 -14.11 18.70 53.18
CA GLU A 295 -12.85 19.10 53.82
C GLU A 295 -12.21 17.99 54.65
N GLU A 296 -10.94 18.25 54.93
CA GLU A 296 -9.91 17.49 55.62
C GLU A 296 -10.29 16.95 57.01
N SER A 297 -9.69 15.81 57.35
CA SER A 297 -9.36 15.47 58.74
C SER A 297 -7.98 14.82 58.78
N ALA A 298 -7.13 15.40 59.62
CA ALA A 298 -5.74 15.04 59.88
C ALA A 298 -5.54 13.64 60.50
N GLY A 299 -4.36 13.07 60.26
CA GLY A 299 -3.86 11.88 60.95
C GLY A 299 -2.85 11.11 60.10
N GLY A 300 -1.57 11.45 60.22
CA GLY A 300 -0.52 11.04 59.28
C GLY A 300 0.08 9.65 59.50
N VAL A 301 0.82 9.18 58.48
CA VAL A 301 1.99 8.29 58.63
C VAL A 301 2.85 8.36 57.36
N THR A 302 4.15 8.54 57.56
CA THR A 302 5.30 8.06 56.77
C THR A 302 5.44 8.39 55.28
N ALA A 303 6.58 9.00 54.98
CA ALA A 303 7.18 9.15 53.66
C ALA A 303 7.08 7.87 52.82
N SER A 304 6.52 8.01 51.62
CA SER A 304 6.65 7.03 50.54
C SER A 304 6.91 7.76 49.23
N ALA A 305 7.92 7.26 48.52
CA ALA A 305 8.48 7.77 47.28
C ALA A 305 7.42 8.03 46.18
N PRO A 306 7.68 8.95 45.23
CA PRO A 306 6.79 9.12 44.10
C PRO A 306 6.72 7.83 43.26
N SER A 307 5.50 7.30 43.19
CA SER A 307 5.07 6.14 42.42
C SER A 307 5.64 6.16 41.00
N ALA A 308 6.52 5.19 40.74
CA ALA A 308 6.73 4.69 39.40
C ALA A 308 5.47 3.97 38.89
N ALA A 309 5.38 3.89 37.56
CA ALA A 309 4.48 3.08 36.75
C ALA A 309 3.12 3.70 36.38
N ALA A 310 3.18 4.74 35.53
CA ALA A 310 2.29 4.73 34.37
C ALA A 310 2.51 3.40 33.62
N ALA A 311 1.43 2.65 33.45
CA ALA A 311 1.39 1.28 32.94
C ALA A 311 2.41 1.03 31.81
N ALA A 312 3.39 0.17 32.08
CA ALA A 312 4.30 -0.35 31.08
C ALA A 312 3.47 -1.03 29.99
N ALA A 313 3.37 -0.39 28.82
CA ALA A 313 2.85 -1.01 27.62
C ALA A 313 3.54 -2.37 27.44
N ALA A 314 2.75 -3.43 27.26
CA ALA A 314 3.26 -4.79 27.10
C ALA A 314 4.41 -4.80 26.07
N LYS A 315 5.63 -5.12 26.53
CA LYS A 315 6.83 -5.11 25.70
C LYS A 315 6.74 -6.25 24.69
N LYS A 316 6.41 -5.92 23.44
CA LYS A 316 6.60 -6.83 22.31
C LYS A 316 8.09 -7.18 22.19
N PRO A 317 8.44 -8.38 21.69
CA PRO A 317 9.84 -8.77 21.55
C PRO A 317 10.57 -7.81 20.59
N PRO A 318 11.83 -7.44 20.87
CA PRO A 318 12.61 -6.61 19.98
C PRO A 318 12.84 -7.34 18.66
N VAL A 319 12.70 -6.62 17.56
CA VAL A 319 12.95 -7.12 16.20
C VAL A 319 14.16 -6.37 15.66
N PHE A 320 15.12 -7.13 15.13
CA PHE A 320 16.17 -6.59 14.28
C PHE A 320 16.50 -7.61 13.20
N ARG A 321 15.95 -7.44 12.00
CA ARG A 321 16.19 -8.34 10.86
C ARG A 321 15.90 -7.66 9.53
N LEU A 322 16.53 -8.18 8.48
CA LEU A 322 16.21 -7.84 7.10
C LEU A 322 15.09 -8.75 6.60
N GLU A 323 13.97 -8.16 6.17
CA GLU A 323 12.87 -8.85 5.48
C GLU A 323 12.76 -8.35 4.05
N GLY A 324 13.15 -9.18 3.09
CA GLY A 324 13.29 -8.74 1.70
C GLY A 324 14.33 -7.61 1.60
N ASN A 325 13.89 -6.42 1.20
CA ASN A 325 14.73 -5.22 1.15
C ASN A 325 14.46 -4.26 2.32
N LYS A 326 13.70 -4.67 3.34
CA LYS A 326 13.33 -3.79 4.45
C LYS A 326 14.00 -4.23 5.75
N TRP A 327 14.84 -3.37 6.31
CA TRP A 327 15.36 -3.56 7.66
C TRP A 327 14.27 -3.19 8.66
N LEU A 328 13.84 -4.17 9.46
CA LEU A 328 12.88 -3.97 10.55
C LEU A 328 13.64 -3.86 11.87
N ILE A 329 13.55 -2.70 12.50
CA ILE A 329 14.12 -2.39 13.81
C ILE A 329 12.95 -1.99 14.71
N GLU A 330 12.36 -2.94 15.41
CA GLU A 330 11.12 -2.71 16.16
C GLU A 330 11.29 -2.99 17.64
N HIS A 331 10.57 -2.23 18.45
CA HIS A 331 10.39 -2.50 19.88
C HIS A 331 11.71 -2.60 20.68
N GLN A 332 12.77 -1.95 20.20
CA GLN A 332 14.04 -1.82 20.90
C GLN A 332 13.86 -0.90 22.10
N VAL A 333 14.40 -1.28 23.26
CA VAL A 333 14.29 -0.49 24.49
C VAL A 333 15.65 -0.50 25.18
N ASN A 334 16.22 0.68 25.44
CA ASN A 334 17.54 0.84 26.05
C ASN A 334 18.68 0.16 25.26
N ASN A 335 18.58 0.10 23.93
CA ASN A 335 19.59 -0.52 23.07
C ASN A 335 20.29 0.56 22.22
N ASN A 336 21.57 0.79 22.46
CA ASN A 336 22.34 1.83 21.77
C ASN A 336 23.38 1.26 20.78
N ASP A 337 23.37 -0.05 20.58
CA ASP A 337 24.36 -0.77 19.78
C ASP A 337 23.77 -1.29 18.45
N ILE A 338 22.64 -0.73 18.00
CA ILE A 338 21.97 -1.17 16.78
C ILE A 338 22.69 -0.57 15.59
N VAL A 339 23.33 -1.43 14.80
CA VAL A 339 24.05 -1.03 13.60
C VAL A 339 23.58 -1.86 12.41
N VAL A 340 23.04 -1.19 11.40
CA VAL A 340 22.82 -1.76 10.07
C VAL A 340 24.11 -1.58 9.28
N GLU A 341 24.90 -2.65 9.21
CA GLU A 341 26.14 -2.69 8.43
C GLU A 341 25.86 -2.96 6.95
N ASN A 342 26.64 -2.34 6.07
CA ASN A 342 26.59 -2.52 4.62
C ASN A 342 25.19 -2.38 4.00
N ALA A 343 24.43 -1.36 4.40
CA ALA A 343 23.09 -1.12 3.87
C ALA A 343 23.14 -0.74 2.38
N GLU A 344 22.26 -1.37 1.58
CA GLU A 344 22.24 -1.23 0.12
C GLU A 344 21.18 -0.23 -0.37
N ILE A 345 21.42 0.37 -1.55
CA ILE A 345 20.63 1.50 -2.07
C ILE A 345 19.16 1.18 -2.35
N ASN A 346 18.82 -0.09 -2.55
CA ASN A 346 17.47 -0.59 -2.74
C ASN A 346 16.76 -0.90 -1.41
N GLN A 347 17.46 -0.82 -0.28
CA GLN A 347 16.91 -1.18 1.03
C GLN A 347 16.22 0.01 1.70
N THR A 348 15.22 -0.28 2.51
CA THR A 348 14.51 0.71 3.35
C THR A 348 14.67 0.34 4.81
N VAL A 349 15.03 1.30 5.66
CA VAL A 349 15.14 1.08 7.11
C VAL A 349 13.87 1.57 7.79
N TYR A 350 13.22 0.69 8.54
CA TYR A 350 11.99 0.98 9.25
C TYR A 350 12.18 0.74 10.74
N ILE A 351 12.10 1.82 11.51
CA ILE A 351 12.35 1.86 12.95
C ILE A 351 11.02 2.14 13.63
N PHE A 352 10.48 1.17 14.36
CA PHE A 352 9.14 1.27 14.93
C PHE A 352 9.08 1.04 16.43
N GLY A 353 8.44 1.93 17.15
CA GLY A 353 8.14 1.74 18.58
C GLY A 353 9.38 1.56 19.46
N CYS A 354 10.53 2.11 19.05
CA CYS A 354 11.78 2.05 19.80
C CYS A 354 11.83 3.13 20.90
N GLN A 355 12.51 2.85 22.01
CA GLN A 355 12.58 3.74 23.17
C GLN A 355 13.98 3.82 23.76
N ASN A 356 14.48 5.04 23.97
CA ASN A 356 15.78 5.28 24.59
C ASN A 356 16.90 4.45 23.91
N SER A 357 16.98 4.53 22.59
CA SER A 357 17.80 3.62 21.77
C SER A 357 18.49 4.37 20.64
N THR A 358 19.60 3.84 20.15
CA THR A 358 20.38 4.47 19.08
C THR A 358 20.53 3.49 17.92
N VAL A 359 20.27 3.98 16.71
CA VAL A 359 20.35 3.22 15.46
C VAL A 359 21.34 3.90 14.53
N GLN A 360 22.32 3.14 14.04
CA GLN A 360 23.28 3.59 13.03
C GLN A 360 23.03 2.84 11.72
N VAL A 361 22.86 3.57 10.63
CA VAL A 361 22.69 3.03 9.27
C VAL A 361 23.90 3.41 8.44
N ARG A 362 24.74 2.42 8.15
CA ARG A 362 25.99 2.58 7.40
C ARG A 362 25.79 2.14 5.95
N GLY A 363 26.26 2.96 5.01
CA GLY A 363 26.03 2.77 3.58
C GLY A 363 24.99 3.73 3.02
N LYS A 364 24.34 3.30 1.93
CA LYS A 364 23.36 4.12 1.22
C LYS A 364 22.06 3.35 1.12
N VAL A 365 20.96 3.91 1.58
CA VAL A 365 19.63 3.28 1.55
C VAL A 365 18.67 4.06 0.68
N ASN A 366 17.56 3.44 0.28
CA ASN A 366 16.51 4.12 -0.45
C ASN A 366 15.81 5.15 0.44
N ALA A 367 15.33 4.71 1.61
CA ALA A 367 14.56 5.52 2.55
C ALA A 367 14.79 5.06 4.00
N VAL A 368 14.58 5.97 4.95
CA VAL A 368 14.55 5.65 6.38
C VAL A 368 13.25 6.18 6.98
N ILE A 369 12.54 5.36 7.74
CA ILE A 369 11.29 5.72 8.39
C ILE A 369 11.42 5.43 9.88
N LEU A 370 11.24 6.46 10.71
CA LEU A 370 11.21 6.39 12.16
C LEU A 370 9.78 6.67 12.62
N ASP A 371 9.06 5.64 13.07
CA ASP A 371 7.65 5.72 13.45
C ASP A 371 7.40 5.33 14.92
N GLY A 372 6.57 6.09 15.61
CA GLY A 372 6.06 5.75 16.95
C GLY A 372 7.12 5.61 18.03
N SER A 373 8.30 6.21 17.85
CA SER A 373 9.48 6.01 18.70
C SER A 373 9.71 7.18 19.66
N ARG A 374 10.40 6.96 20.78
CA ARG A 374 10.72 8.02 21.76
C ARG A 374 12.16 7.98 22.23
N LYS A 375 12.81 9.14 22.36
CA LYS A 375 14.22 9.21 22.80
C LYS A 375 15.11 8.34 21.92
N VAL A 376 14.92 8.40 20.60
CA VAL A 376 15.71 7.63 19.64
C VAL A 376 16.72 8.53 18.96
N GLY A 377 17.98 8.09 18.96
CA GLY A 377 19.03 8.64 18.10
C GLY A 377 19.12 7.83 16.81
N LEU A 378 19.12 8.49 15.66
CA LEU A 378 19.33 7.89 14.35
C LEU A 378 20.52 8.56 13.68
N VAL A 379 21.51 7.79 13.27
CA VAL A 379 22.62 8.26 12.44
C VAL A 379 22.54 7.54 11.10
N VAL A 380 22.50 8.30 10.01
CA VAL A 380 22.47 7.77 8.65
C VAL A 380 23.52 8.45 7.78
N GLU A 381 24.17 7.67 6.92
CA GLU A 381 25.11 8.20 5.93
C GLU A 381 24.36 8.78 4.73
N ASN A 382 23.87 7.94 3.81
CA ASN A 382 23.23 8.42 2.58
C ASN A 382 21.83 7.84 2.39
N VAL A 383 20.89 8.68 1.98
CA VAL A 383 19.50 8.30 1.71
C VAL A 383 19.13 8.81 0.31
N LEU A 384 18.70 7.90 -0.56
CA LEU A 384 18.40 8.23 -1.96
C LEU A 384 17.16 9.12 -2.09
N SER A 385 16.14 8.87 -1.27
CA SER A 385 14.84 9.53 -1.37
C SER A 385 14.52 10.39 -0.14
N THR A 386 14.10 9.78 0.96
CA THR A 386 13.52 10.50 2.10
C THR A 386 13.88 9.88 3.44
N VAL A 387 14.02 10.75 4.44
CA VAL A 387 14.01 10.39 5.86
C VAL A 387 12.69 10.85 6.47
N GLU A 388 11.90 9.93 7.00
CA GLU A 388 10.58 10.23 7.56
C GLU A 388 10.59 10.01 9.07
N THR A 389 10.01 10.96 9.79
CA THR A 389 9.76 10.86 11.23
C THR A 389 8.27 11.04 11.48
N ILE A 390 7.64 10.01 12.03
CA ILE A 390 6.18 9.93 12.17
C ILE A 390 5.84 9.55 13.62
N ASN A 391 4.92 10.26 14.27
CA ASN A 391 4.44 9.93 15.63
C ASN A 391 5.55 9.80 16.70
N CYS A 392 6.66 10.53 16.57
CA CYS A 392 7.82 10.38 17.45
C CYS A 392 7.88 11.45 18.55
N LYS A 393 8.65 11.19 19.62
CA LYS A 393 8.93 12.22 20.65
C LYS A 393 10.38 12.24 21.12
N SER A 394 10.97 13.42 21.24
CA SER A 394 12.34 13.63 21.75
C SER A 394 13.38 12.84 20.96
N CYS A 395 13.33 12.89 19.62
CA CYS A 395 14.25 12.15 18.76
C CYS A 395 15.38 13.04 18.24
N GLN A 396 16.50 12.42 17.87
CA GLN A 396 17.62 13.08 17.22
C GLN A 396 17.97 12.32 15.95
N ILE A 397 18.12 13.03 14.84
CA ILE A 397 18.48 12.46 13.55
C ILE A 397 19.71 13.17 13.02
N GLN A 398 20.74 12.41 12.68
CA GLN A 398 21.97 12.91 12.10
C GLN A 398 22.18 12.32 10.71
N ILE A 399 22.25 13.20 9.71
CA ILE A 399 22.48 12.86 8.31
C ILE A 399 23.90 13.30 7.95
N ASN A 400 24.82 12.33 7.87
CA ASN A 400 26.24 12.58 7.61
C ASN A 400 26.53 12.84 6.12
N GLY A 401 25.81 12.15 5.23
CA GLY A 401 25.90 12.33 3.78
C GLY A 401 24.70 13.10 3.25
N ILE A 402 24.12 12.61 2.15
CA ILE A 402 23.03 13.30 1.44
C ILE A 402 21.68 12.62 1.71
N ALA A 403 20.65 13.42 1.98
CA ALA A 403 19.25 13.03 1.97
C ALA A 403 18.44 14.19 1.35
N PRO A 404 17.82 14.01 0.17
CA PRO A 404 17.14 15.11 -0.53
C PRO A 404 15.94 15.68 0.23
N THR A 405 15.24 14.84 0.99
CA THR A 405 13.99 15.22 1.66
C THR A 405 13.92 14.66 3.07
N VAL A 406 13.41 15.46 4.00
CA VAL A 406 13.07 15.06 5.36
C VAL A 406 11.63 15.40 5.64
N ASN A 407 10.81 14.38 5.93
CA ASN A 407 9.40 14.54 6.31
C ASN A 407 9.23 14.37 7.82
N ILE A 408 8.60 15.34 8.47
CA ILE A 408 8.35 15.34 9.92
C ILE A 408 6.84 15.46 10.14
N ASP A 409 6.18 14.36 10.50
CA ASP A 409 4.74 14.30 10.75
C ASP A 409 4.45 13.87 12.19
N LYS A 410 3.52 14.58 12.87
CA LYS A 410 3.07 14.23 14.23
C LYS A 410 4.22 13.97 15.23
N THR A 411 5.29 14.76 15.16
CA THR A 411 6.49 14.55 15.97
C THR A 411 6.77 15.75 16.88
N ASP A 412 7.06 15.49 18.15
CA ASP A 412 7.33 16.53 19.16
C ASP A 412 8.77 16.43 19.67
N GLY A 413 9.56 17.49 19.56
CA GLY A 413 10.94 17.54 20.05
C GLY A 413 11.90 16.77 19.15
N LEU A 414 12.17 17.30 17.96
CA LEU A 414 13.10 16.71 16.99
C LEU A 414 14.32 17.61 16.78
N GLN A 415 15.51 17.05 16.96
CA GLN A 415 16.76 17.68 16.54
C GLN A 415 17.28 17.01 15.26
N LEU A 416 17.43 17.78 14.20
CA LEU A 416 17.91 17.31 12.90
C LEU A 416 19.29 17.89 12.59
N TYR A 417 20.32 17.05 12.63
CA TYR A 417 21.69 17.42 12.31
C TYR A 417 21.96 17.18 10.82
N ILE A 418 22.30 18.24 10.11
CA ILE A 418 22.56 18.24 8.67
C ILE A 418 24.05 18.52 8.45
N SER A 419 24.75 17.62 7.79
CA SER A 419 26.15 17.81 7.43
C SER A 419 26.33 18.90 6.37
N GLN A 420 27.57 19.37 6.23
CA GLN A 420 27.93 20.38 5.22
C GLN A 420 27.65 19.90 3.77
N ALA A 421 27.54 18.59 3.55
CA ALA A 421 27.31 18.00 2.23
C ALA A 421 25.85 18.08 1.76
N ASN A 422 24.89 18.35 2.65
CA ASN A 422 23.45 18.27 2.34
C ASN A 422 22.73 19.63 2.47
N LYS A 423 23.22 20.64 1.75
CA LYS A 423 22.70 22.01 1.84
C LYS A 423 21.33 22.22 1.19
N ASP A 424 20.98 21.38 0.22
CA ASP A 424 19.76 21.50 -0.59
C ASP A 424 18.59 20.64 -0.05
N VAL A 425 18.71 20.15 1.20
CA VAL A 425 17.67 19.32 1.83
C VAL A 425 16.35 20.07 1.93
N GLN A 426 15.27 19.42 1.49
CA GLN A 426 13.91 19.92 1.66
C GLN A 426 13.31 19.33 2.94
N ILE A 427 12.81 20.19 3.82
CA ILE A 427 12.20 19.78 5.09
C ILE A 427 10.72 20.10 5.03
N LEU A 428 9.88 19.07 5.13
CA LEU A 428 8.43 19.19 5.17
C LEU A 428 7.94 18.83 6.56
N THR A 429 7.10 19.68 7.13
CA THR A 429 6.57 19.49 8.49
C THR A 429 5.06 19.51 8.52
N ALA A 430 4.45 18.58 9.25
CA ALA A 430 3.01 18.53 9.49
C ALA A 430 2.74 18.14 10.95
N LYS A 431 1.87 18.89 11.64
CA LYS A 431 1.43 18.59 13.02
C LYS A 431 2.57 18.26 14.00
N SER A 432 3.69 18.96 13.87
CA SER A 432 4.92 18.70 14.63
C SER A 432 5.36 19.96 15.38
N SER A 433 6.05 19.78 16.51
CA SER A 433 6.42 20.86 17.43
C SER A 433 7.85 20.69 17.95
N GLU A 434 8.46 21.78 18.46
CA GLU A 434 9.82 21.75 19.05
C GLU A 434 10.88 21.18 18.08
N MET A 435 10.86 21.64 16.83
CA MET A 435 11.75 21.15 15.77
C MET A 435 12.93 22.10 15.55
N ASN A 436 14.15 21.60 15.71
CA ASN A 436 15.38 22.36 15.48
C ASN A 436 16.26 21.66 14.43
N VAL A 437 16.77 22.44 13.48
CA VAL A 437 17.72 21.99 12.47
C VAL A 437 19.10 22.54 12.82
N LEU A 438 20.06 21.66 13.00
CA LEU A 438 21.45 21.98 13.29
C LEU A 438 22.26 21.80 12.01
N ILE A 439 22.69 22.91 11.41
CA ILE A 439 23.39 22.92 10.12
C ILE A 439 24.89 23.05 10.38
N GLN A 440 25.67 22.12 9.84
CA GLN A 440 27.13 22.13 10.00
C GLN A 440 27.79 23.22 9.13
N GLY A 441 28.57 24.09 9.77
CA GLY A 441 29.43 25.08 9.16
C GLY A 441 30.70 24.48 8.56
N ALA A 442 31.51 25.31 7.89
CA ALA A 442 32.79 24.89 7.31
C ALA A 442 33.89 24.64 8.36
N ASP A 443 33.72 25.21 9.54
CA ASP A 443 34.53 24.99 10.75
C ASP A 443 34.17 23.69 11.50
N GLY A 444 33.11 22.99 11.05
CA GLY A 444 32.60 21.78 11.68
C GLY A 444 31.65 22.04 12.83
N GLU A 445 31.39 23.30 13.20
CA GLU A 445 30.44 23.66 14.25
C GLU A 445 28.99 23.62 13.72
N TYR A 446 28.04 23.34 14.61
CA TYR A 446 26.63 23.28 14.25
C TYR A 446 25.90 24.56 14.65
N ALA A 447 25.27 25.21 13.68
CA ALA A 447 24.38 26.35 13.92
C ALA A 447 22.93 25.85 14.04
N GLU A 448 22.32 26.05 15.20
CA GLU A 448 20.92 25.69 15.46
C GLU A 448 19.95 26.71 14.84
N ARG A 449 18.94 26.21 14.14
CA ARG A 449 17.89 26.97 13.48
C ARG A 449 16.52 26.34 13.80
N PRO A 450 15.63 27.05 14.51
CA PRO A 450 14.29 26.52 14.77
C PRO A 450 13.46 26.51 13.49
N VAL A 451 12.64 25.47 13.33
CA VAL A 451 11.64 25.40 12.26
C VAL A 451 10.39 26.15 12.69
N CYS A 452 9.81 26.94 11.78
CA CYS A 452 8.61 27.71 12.09
C CYS A 452 7.40 26.80 12.37
N GLU A 453 6.79 26.98 13.53
CA GLU A 453 5.60 26.23 13.96
C GLU A 453 4.32 27.09 14.02
N GLN A 454 4.46 28.42 14.12
CA GLN A 454 3.32 29.34 14.17
C GLN A 454 3.12 30.00 12.81
N TYR A 455 1.89 29.92 12.29
CA TYR A 455 1.51 30.53 11.02
C TYR A 455 0.41 31.55 11.25
N LYS A 456 0.54 32.71 10.60
CA LYS A 456 -0.49 33.74 10.57
C LYS A 456 -1.22 33.65 9.24
N THR A 457 -2.52 33.40 9.28
CA THR A 457 -3.39 33.44 8.11
C THR A 457 -4.23 34.71 8.14
N THR A 458 -4.20 35.46 7.03
CA THR A 458 -5.03 36.66 6.82
C THR A 458 -5.89 36.48 5.57
N ILE A 459 -7.03 37.16 5.53
CA ILE A 459 -7.90 37.23 4.35
C ILE A 459 -7.55 38.51 3.60
N ASP A 460 -7.22 38.41 2.31
CA ASP A 460 -6.94 39.57 1.47
C ASP A 460 -8.23 40.29 1.02
N ALA A 461 -8.08 41.39 0.27
CA ALA A 461 -9.21 42.18 -0.22
C ALA A 461 -10.15 41.40 -1.17
N ASP A 462 -9.64 40.37 -1.83
CA ASP A 462 -10.37 39.51 -2.76
C ASP A 462 -10.98 38.27 -2.07
N GLY A 463 -10.75 38.10 -0.77
CA GLY A 463 -11.25 36.98 0.03
C GLY A 463 -10.33 35.75 0.05
N ASN A 464 -9.12 35.82 -0.52
CA ASN A 464 -8.17 34.70 -0.51
C ASN A 464 -7.43 34.60 0.81
N LEU A 465 -7.02 33.39 1.16
CA LEU A 465 -6.20 33.13 2.36
C LEU A 465 -4.71 33.30 2.04
N LEU A 466 -4.07 34.25 2.69
CA LEU A 466 -2.62 34.40 2.71
C LEU A 466 -2.07 33.85 4.03
N THR A 467 -1.21 32.85 3.97
CA THR A 467 -0.58 32.27 5.16
C THR A 467 0.93 32.52 5.15
N VAL A 468 1.44 33.11 6.23
CA VAL A 468 2.87 33.39 6.40
C VAL A 468 3.38 32.82 7.73
N PRO A 469 4.63 32.33 7.78
CA PRO A 469 5.26 31.95 9.04
C PRO A 469 5.42 33.16 9.96
N VAL A 470 5.12 32.99 11.25
CA VAL A 470 5.39 34.02 12.27
C VAL A 470 6.84 33.89 12.69
N VAL A 471 7.67 34.83 12.24
CA VAL A 471 9.07 34.90 12.64
C VAL A 471 9.17 35.62 13.97
N HIS A 472 9.38 34.88 15.05
CA HIS A 472 9.86 35.46 16.29
C HIS A 472 11.35 35.75 16.11
N LYS A 473 11.75 37.03 16.15
CA LYS A 473 13.17 37.38 16.25
C LYS A 473 13.64 36.96 17.64
N GLY A 474 14.11 35.73 17.77
CA GLY A 474 14.88 35.24 18.91
C GLY A 474 16.34 35.65 18.78
#